data_AF-R6TQ16-F1
#
_entry.id   AF-R6TQ16-F1
#
_cell.length_a   1.000
_cell.length_b   1.000
_cell.length_c   1.000
_cell.angle_alpha   90.00
_cell.angle_beta   90.00
_cell.angle_gamma   90.00
#
_symmetry.space_group_name_H-M   'P 1'
#
loop_
_entity.id
_entity.type
_entity.pdbx_description
1 polymer ?
#
loop_
_entity_poly.entity_id
_entity_poly.type
_entity_poly.pdbx_seq_one_letter_code
_entity_poly.pdbx_strand_id
1 'polypeptide(L)'
;MGFKKLRGVSLPEEQQGLIRYTCLTWRDQPKHVQNKIQRLCRECGGAYGAALREVMCTKSSLAAIALRHHVSENVLYDLRRQFYEAW
;
A
#
# COMPACT_ATOMS: atom_id res chain seq x y z
N MET A 1 -0.05 -16.31 10.03
CA MET A 1 -0.65 -16.24 8.69
C MET A 1 0.27 -15.44 7.78
N GLY A 2 0.74 -16.07 6.70
CA GLY A 2 1.65 -15.45 5.73
C GLY A 2 0.94 -14.40 4.86
N PHE A 3 1.73 -13.59 4.17
CA PHE A 3 1.25 -12.69 3.13
C PHE A 3 0.49 -13.49 2.06
N LYS A 4 -0.65 -12.97 1.59
CA LYS A 4 -1.42 -13.57 0.50
C LYS A 4 -1.19 -12.76 -0.77
N LYS A 5 -0.70 -13.42 -1.82
CA LYS A 5 -0.50 -12.80 -3.14
C LYS A 5 -1.75 -12.07 -3.63
N LEU A 6 -1.56 -10.83 -4.04
CA LEU A 6 -2.58 -10.05 -4.74
C LEU A 6 -2.69 -10.55 -6.18
N ARG A 7 -3.92 -10.80 -6.62
CA ARG A 7 -4.24 -11.14 -8.01
C ARG A 7 -4.25 -9.85 -8.83
N GLY A 8 -3.77 -9.92 -10.08
CA GLY A 8 -3.75 -8.79 -11.00
C GLY A 8 -2.58 -7.81 -10.84
N VAL A 9 -1.62 -8.08 -9.95
CA VAL A 9 -0.35 -7.34 -9.86
C VAL A 9 0.71 -8.09 -10.66
N SER A 10 1.47 -7.37 -11.50
CA SER A 10 2.54 -7.93 -12.35
C SER A 10 3.82 -8.33 -11.59
N LEU A 11 3.72 -8.60 -10.28
CA LEU A 11 4.84 -8.97 -9.42
C LEU A 11 4.67 -10.39 -8.86
N PRO A 12 5.76 -11.17 -8.76
CA PRO A 12 5.79 -12.43 -8.02
C PRO A 12 5.37 -12.25 -6.55
N GLU A 13 4.88 -13.33 -5.93
CA GLU A 13 4.42 -13.31 -4.53
C GLU A 13 5.50 -12.87 -3.56
N GLU A 14 6.73 -13.33 -3.76
CA GLU A 14 7.89 -13.01 -2.92
C GLU A 14 8.18 -11.51 -2.90
N GLN A 15 8.13 -10.87 -4.08
CA GLN A 15 8.33 -9.42 -4.19
C GLN A 15 7.18 -8.65 -3.57
N GLN A 16 5.94 -9.07 -3.79
CA GLN A 16 4.79 -8.45 -3.12
C GLN A 16 4.88 -8.58 -1.59
N GLY A 17 5.31 -9.74 -1.09
CA GLY A 17 5.55 -9.98 0.33
C GLY A 17 6.62 -9.03 0.89
N LEU A 18 7.76 -8.92 0.21
CA LEU A 18 8.83 -7.99 0.58
C LEU A 18 8.31 -6.57 0.71
N ILE A 19 7.64 -6.06 -0.32
CA ILE A 19 7.04 -4.71 -0.35
C ILE A 19 6.08 -4.52 0.83
N ARG A 20 5.21 -5.50 1.08
CA ARG A 20 4.22 -5.44 2.16
C ARG A 20 4.91 -5.31 3.52
N TYR A 21 5.89 -6.15 3.80
CA TYR A 21 6.58 -6.12 5.09
C TYR A 21 7.44 -4.87 5.26
N THR A 22 8.07 -4.37 4.19
CA THR A 22 8.77 -3.08 4.21
C THR A 22 7.81 -1.94 4.57
N CYS A 23 6.60 -1.92 4.00
CA CYS A 23 5.61 -0.90 4.32
C CYS A 23 5.05 -1.04 5.75
N LEU A 24 4.80 -2.26 6.23
CA LEU A 24 4.32 -2.50 7.60
C LEU A 24 5.34 -2.09 8.67
N THR A 25 6.64 -2.18 8.35
CA THR A 25 7.75 -1.77 9.22
C THR A 25 8.25 -0.36 8.90
N TRP A 26 7.46 0.46 8.18
CA TRP A 26 7.87 1.78 7.67
C TRP A 26 8.55 2.68 8.72
N ARG A 27 8.12 2.62 10.00
CA ARG A 27 8.72 3.43 11.08
C ARG A 27 10.19 3.08 11.35
N ASP A 28 10.56 1.83 11.16
CA ASP A 28 11.88 1.27 11.44
C ASP A 28 12.77 1.25 10.18
N GLN A 29 12.20 1.57 9.02
CA GLN A 29 12.93 1.61 7.76
C GLN A 29 13.91 2.80 7.69
N PRO A 30 15.00 2.70 6.92
CA PRO A 30 15.87 3.84 6.64
C PRO A 30 15.11 5.02 6.00
N LYS A 31 15.59 6.25 6.22
CA LYS A 31 14.92 7.47 5.73
C LYS A 31 14.67 7.49 4.23
N HIS A 32 15.59 6.95 3.42
CA HIS A 32 15.39 6.88 1.97
C HIS A 32 14.20 5.97 1.60
N VAL A 33 14.00 4.86 2.31
CA VAL A 33 12.86 3.95 2.12
C VAL A 33 11.57 4.60 2.61
N GLN A 34 11.61 5.28 3.77
CA GLN A 34 10.46 6.04 4.29
C GLN A 34 9.99 7.07 3.26
N ASN A 35 10.93 7.81 2.67
CA ASN A 35 10.67 8.83 1.65
C ASN A 35 10.14 8.19 0.36
N LYS A 36 10.70 7.06 -0.08
CA LYS A 36 10.20 6.29 -1.23
C LYS A 36 8.73 5.91 -1.04
N ILE A 37 8.39 5.31 0.10
CA ILE A 37 7.00 4.92 0.41
C ILE A 37 6.09 6.14 0.44
N GLN A 38 6.50 7.23 1.09
CA GLN A 38 5.70 8.45 1.16
C GLN A 38 5.47 9.07 -0.22
N ARG A 39 6.50 9.08 -1.07
CA ARG A 39 6.42 9.56 -2.45
C ARG A 39 5.45 8.73 -3.27
N LEU A 40 5.60 7.40 -3.26
CA LEU A 40 4.71 6.49 -3.98
C LEU A 40 3.25 6.61 -3.50
N CYS A 41 3.01 6.77 -2.20
CA CYS A 41 1.66 7.01 -1.69
C CYS A 41 1.05 8.31 -2.23
N ARG A 42 1.86 9.36 -2.46
CA ARG A 42 1.40 10.64 -3.03
C ARG A 42 1.19 10.52 -4.55
N GLU A 43 2.12 9.91 -5.25
CA GLU A 43 2.09 9.76 -6.71
C GLU A 43 0.96 8.84 -7.16
N CYS A 44 0.85 7.64 -6.59
CA CYS A 44 -0.22 6.71 -6.93
C CYS A 44 -1.55 7.18 -6.34
N GLY A 45 -1.56 7.59 -5.06
CA GLY A 45 -2.78 7.88 -4.33
C GLY A 45 -3.45 9.20 -4.69
N GLY A 46 -2.71 10.20 -5.20
CA GLY A 46 -3.23 11.53 -5.47
C GLY A 46 -3.98 12.10 -4.26
N ALA A 47 -5.24 12.49 -4.47
CA ALA A 47 -6.14 12.96 -3.41
C ALA A 47 -6.37 11.93 -2.27
N TYR A 48 -6.22 10.63 -2.57
CA TYR A 48 -6.39 9.53 -1.61
C TYR A 48 -5.06 9.01 -1.05
N GLY A 49 -3.96 9.78 -1.16
CA GLY A 49 -2.65 9.36 -0.69
C GLY A 49 -2.59 9.02 0.80
N ALA A 50 -3.39 9.68 1.64
CA ALA A 50 -3.52 9.35 3.05
C ALA A 50 -4.16 7.97 3.27
N ALA A 51 -5.22 7.66 2.52
CA ALA A 51 -5.90 6.37 2.56
C ALA A 51 -4.98 5.24 2.06
N LEU A 52 -4.27 5.47 0.95
CA LEU A 52 -3.30 4.52 0.41
C LEU A 52 -2.15 4.25 1.38
N ARG A 53 -1.62 5.29 2.04
CA ARG A 53 -0.60 5.11 3.07
C ARG A 53 -1.11 4.21 4.19
N GLU A 54 -2.36 4.38 4.60
CA GLU A 54 -2.94 3.53 5.63
C GLU A 54 -3.11 2.08 5.17
N VAL A 55 -3.54 1.87 3.92
CA VAL A 55 -3.61 0.53 3.30
C VAL A 55 -2.24 -0.15 3.34
N MET A 56 -1.18 0.57 2.98
CA MET A 56 0.17 0.00 2.85
C MET A 56 0.90 -0.16 4.19
N CYS A 57 0.73 0.78 5.13
CA CYS A 57 1.53 0.84 6.35
C CYS A 57 0.80 0.32 7.60
N THR A 58 -0.44 -0.13 7.49
CA THR A 58 -1.20 -0.70 8.62
C THR A 58 -1.80 -2.06 8.28
N LYS A 59 -2.30 -2.76 9.31
CA LYS A 59 -3.03 -4.04 9.18
C LYS A 59 -4.54 -3.86 9.13
N SER A 60 -5.05 -2.63 9.04
CA SER A 60 -6.49 -2.37 8.95
C SER A 60 -7.08 -2.95 7.66
N SER A 61 -8.35 -3.36 7.71
CA SER A 61 -9.07 -3.86 6.54
C SER A 61 -9.35 -2.73 5.54
N LEU A 62 -9.47 -3.05 4.25
CA LEU A 62 -9.83 -2.07 3.23
C LEU A 62 -11.18 -1.41 3.53
N ALA A 63 -12.19 -2.18 3.93
CA ALA A 63 -13.50 -1.66 4.35
C ALA A 63 -13.39 -0.60 5.46
N ALA A 64 -12.59 -0.85 6.51
CA ALA A 64 -12.42 0.10 7.61
C ALA A 64 -11.65 1.37 7.19
N ILE A 65 -10.75 1.27 6.22
CA ILE A 65 -10.02 2.43 5.67
C ILE A 65 -10.93 3.21 4.72
N ALA A 66 -11.63 2.53 3.82
CA ALA A 66 -12.63 3.09 2.92
C ALA A 66 -13.65 3.95 3.67
N LEU A 67 -14.20 3.42 4.76
CA LEU A 67 -15.14 4.14 5.61
C LEU A 67 -14.54 5.42 6.23
N ARG A 68 -13.31 5.33 6.76
CA ARG A 68 -12.65 6.46 7.44
C ARG A 68 -12.20 7.58 6.51
N HIS A 69 -11.84 7.23 5.27
CA HIS A 69 -11.36 8.18 4.27
C HIS A 69 -12.44 8.55 3.24
N HIS A 70 -13.68 8.10 3.44
CA HIS A 70 -14.81 8.35 2.54
C HIS A 70 -14.48 8.02 1.07
N VAL A 71 -13.84 6.88 0.84
CA VAL A 71 -13.38 6.40 -0.47
C VAL A 71 -13.89 4.99 -0.70
N SER A 72 -14.18 4.62 -1.96
CA SER A 72 -14.64 3.27 -2.26
C SER A 72 -13.52 2.24 -2.12
N GLU A 73 -13.87 1.01 -1.76
CA GLU A 73 -12.90 -0.09 -1.68
C GLU A 73 -12.25 -0.37 -3.03
N ASN A 74 -13.00 -0.28 -4.13
CA ASN A 74 -12.48 -0.51 -5.49
C ASN A 74 -11.35 0.47 -5.82
N VAL A 75 -11.52 1.76 -5.50
CA VAL A 75 -10.46 2.77 -5.67
C VAL A 75 -9.24 2.39 -4.85
N LEU A 76 -9.39 1.99 -3.59
CA LEU A 76 -8.26 1.55 -2.77
C LEU A 76 -7.59 0.28 -3.31
N TYR A 77 -8.33 -0.65 -3.90
CA TYR A 77 -7.79 -1.84 -4.56
C TYR A 77 -6.92 -1.46 -5.75
N ASP A 78 -7.39 -0.56 -6.61
CA ASP A 78 -6.65 -0.09 -7.79
C ASP A 78 -5.40 0.70 -7.42
N LEU A 79 -5.54 1.62 -6.46
CA LEU A 79 -4.41 2.41 -5.94
C LEU A 79 -3.33 1.51 -5.31
N ARG A 80 -3.76 0.49 -4.56
CA ARG A 80 -2.83 -0.50 -4.02
C ARG A 80 -2.12 -1.25 -5.14
N ARG A 81 -2.85 -1.70 -6.17
CA ARG A 81 -2.24 -2.40 -7.32
C ARG A 81 -1.18 -1.54 -8.00
N GLN A 82 -1.51 -0.28 -8.31
CA GLN A 82 -0.58 0.68 -8.90
C GLN A 82 0.65 0.91 -8.02
N PHE A 83 0.48 1.00 -6.70
CA PHE A 83 1.60 1.12 -5.77
C PHE A 83 2.57 -0.05 -5.86
N TYR A 84 2.07 -1.29 -5.95
CA TYR A 84 2.93 -2.46 -6.14
C TYR A 84 3.63 -2.42 -7.50
N GLU A 85 2.92 -2.07 -8.57
CA GLU A 85 3.49 -2.00 -9.93
C GLU A 85 4.54 -0.88 -10.07
N ALA A 86 4.43 0.19 -9.29
CA ALA A 86 5.35 1.34 -9.29
C ALA A 86 6.48 1.23 -8.26
N TRP A 87 6.54 0.15 -7.48
CA TRP A 87 7.54 -0.04 -6.42
C TRP A 87 8.97 -0.06 -6.96
#